data_AF-A0A0H2U2H4-F1
#
_entry.id   AF-A0A0H2U2H4-F1
#
_cell.length_a   1.000
_cell.length_b   1.000
_cell.length_c   1.000
_cell.angle_alpha   90.00
_cell.angle_beta   90.00
_cell.angle_gamma   90.00
#
_symmetry.space_group_name_H-M   'P 1'
#
loop_
_entity.id
_entity.type
_entity.pdbx_description
1 polymer ?
#
loop_
_entity_poly.entity_id
_entity_poly.type
_entity_poly.pdbx_seq_one_letter_code
_entity_poly.pdbx_strand_id
1 'polypeptide(L)'
;NYRGGNPSTSKAGALPAIREQIWKNGTGDLSPLLGSGAYYGSYRVLGNFTVDIAGVAGAPYTDYRRSLDLTTGVHTTTFKTGNSSFSTSVYCDFPDQVCVYTVAATGAARLPEVSVRFDNTLVPANAFRRSCGGGFTRVRGVTQIGPPEGLKYDAMARAVTGGSGSAAGDHPVRRRRHAHHLGARGPEVRL
;
A
#
# COMPACT_ATOMS: atom_id res chain seq x y z
N ASN A 1 13.61 -17.49 -22.45
CA ASN A 1 12.76 -18.58 -21.92
C ASN A 1 13.20 -18.87 -20.48
N TYR A 2 12.37 -18.55 -19.49
CA TYR A 2 12.69 -18.76 -18.07
C TYR A 2 12.38 -20.21 -17.67
N ARG A 3 13.34 -20.92 -17.07
CA ARG A 3 13.23 -22.34 -16.70
C ARG A 3 12.96 -22.57 -15.19
N GLY A 4 12.47 -21.56 -14.47
CA GLY A 4 12.26 -21.68 -13.02
C GLY A 4 13.56 -21.76 -12.22
N GLY A 5 14.65 -21.16 -12.73
CA GLY A 5 15.99 -21.28 -12.14
C GLY A 5 16.73 -22.59 -12.49
N ASN A 6 16.09 -23.50 -13.24
CA ASN A 6 16.73 -24.75 -13.63
C ASN A 6 17.86 -24.52 -14.65
N PRO A 7 19.02 -25.20 -14.46
CA PRO A 7 20.12 -25.19 -15.41
C PRO A 7 19.71 -25.63 -16.83
N SER A 8 20.47 -25.20 -17.83
CA SER A 8 20.21 -25.58 -19.23
C SER A 8 20.56 -27.04 -19.53
N THR A 9 21.45 -27.63 -18.72
CA THR A 9 21.97 -29.00 -18.83
C THR A 9 21.93 -29.69 -17.46
N SER A 10 21.93 -31.03 -17.45
CA SER A 10 21.92 -31.80 -16.20
C SER A 10 23.19 -31.55 -15.40
N LYS A 11 23.04 -31.26 -14.10
CA LYS A 11 24.13 -31.14 -13.13
C LYS A 11 24.33 -32.41 -12.30
N ALA A 12 23.50 -33.44 -12.50
CA ALA A 12 23.51 -34.66 -11.69
C ALA A 12 24.85 -35.42 -11.77
N GLY A 13 25.60 -35.28 -12.87
CA GLY A 13 26.92 -35.88 -13.04
C GLY A 13 27.97 -35.41 -12.03
N ALA A 14 27.77 -34.27 -11.36
CA ALA A 14 28.68 -33.79 -10.31
C ALA A 14 28.45 -34.49 -8.95
N LEU A 15 27.29 -35.13 -8.75
CA LEU A 15 26.91 -35.72 -7.46
C LEU A 15 27.87 -36.80 -6.94
N PRO A 16 28.42 -37.72 -7.77
CA PRO A 16 29.34 -38.74 -7.27
C PRO A 16 30.60 -38.15 -6.61
N ALA A 17 31.25 -37.18 -7.27
CA ALA A 17 32.46 -36.54 -6.75
C ALA A 17 32.20 -35.74 -5.47
N ILE A 18 31.09 -35.00 -5.41
CA ILE A 18 30.67 -34.25 -4.21
C ILE A 18 30.44 -35.20 -3.03
N ARG A 19 29.73 -36.31 -3.27
CA ARG A 19 29.49 -37.32 -2.23
C ARG A 19 30.80 -37.94 -1.74
N GLU A 20 31.71 -38.28 -2.64
CA GLU A 20 33.03 -38.81 -2.27
C GLU A 20 33.82 -37.84 -1.37
N GLN A 21 33.82 -36.54 -1.69
CA GLN A 21 34.45 -35.52 -0.86
C GLN A 21 33.82 -35.45 0.54
N ILE A 22 32.49 -35.46 0.63
CA ILE A 22 31.77 -35.47 1.91
C ILE A 22 32.15 -36.71 2.73
N TRP A 23 32.23 -37.90 2.11
CA TRP A 23 32.63 -39.12 2.82
C TRP A 23 34.05 -39.07 3.37
N LYS A 24 34.98 -38.42 2.65
CA LYS A 24 36.39 -38.31 3.07
C LYS A 24 36.64 -37.18 4.07
N ASN A 25 35.98 -36.04 3.88
CA ASN A 25 36.35 -34.78 4.52
C ASN A 25 35.23 -34.20 5.41
N GLY A 26 34.07 -34.86 5.49
CA GLY A 26 32.87 -34.35 6.18
C GLY A 26 32.17 -33.18 5.50
N THR A 27 32.72 -32.65 4.40
CA THR A 27 32.21 -31.52 3.61
C THR A 27 32.54 -31.70 2.13
N GLY A 28 31.86 -30.96 1.23
CA GLY A 28 32.12 -31.00 -0.21
C GLY A 28 31.72 -29.71 -0.91
N ASP A 29 32.31 -29.43 -2.07
CA ASP A 29 32.01 -28.23 -2.86
C ASP A 29 30.72 -28.39 -3.67
N LEU A 30 29.70 -27.58 -3.34
CA LEU A 30 28.41 -27.60 -4.03
C LEU A 30 28.36 -26.68 -5.26
N SER A 31 29.41 -25.90 -5.54
CA SER A 31 29.47 -24.99 -6.68
C SER A 31 29.05 -25.62 -8.02
N PRO A 32 29.41 -26.90 -8.32
CA PRO A 32 28.95 -27.56 -9.55
C PRO A 32 27.43 -27.72 -9.65
N LEU A 33 26.70 -27.77 -8.53
CA LEU A 33 25.24 -27.91 -8.46
C LEU A 33 24.50 -26.57 -8.55
N LEU A 34 25.16 -25.45 -8.29
CA LEU A 34 24.50 -24.14 -8.18
C LEU A 34 23.94 -23.65 -9.52
N GLY A 35 22.67 -23.26 -9.54
CA GLY A 35 22.05 -22.59 -10.69
C GLY A 35 22.39 -21.10 -10.74
N SER A 36 21.82 -20.40 -11.74
CA SER A 36 21.84 -18.94 -11.75
C SER A 36 20.67 -18.40 -10.92
N GLY A 37 20.92 -17.41 -10.06
CA GLY A 37 19.87 -16.64 -9.39
C GLY A 37 19.13 -15.66 -10.31
N ALA A 38 19.46 -15.64 -11.61
CA ALA A 38 18.78 -14.78 -12.56
C ALA A 38 17.29 -15.14 -12.68
N TYR A 39 16.47 -14.10 -12.88
CA TYR A 39 15.03 -14.23 -13.20
C TYR A 39 14.13 -14.82 -12.10
N TYR A 40 14.60 -14.94 -10.85
CA TYR A 40 13.73 -15.30 -9.71
C TYR A 40 12.70 -14.22 -9.37
N GLY A 41 12.90 -13.00 -9.89
CA GLY A 41 12.08 -11.84 -9.58
C GLY A 41 12.30 -11.35 -8.16
N SER A 42 11.45 -10.42 -7.74
CA SER A 42 11.41 -9.89 -6.38
C SER A 42 10.01 -9.35 -6.08
N TYR A 43 9.69 -9.27 -4.79
CA TYR A 43 8.51 -8.53 -4.36
C TYR A 43 8.68 -7.04 -4.68
N ARG A 44 7.61 -6.40 -5.15
CA ARG A 44 7.60 -4.98 -5.50
C ARG A 44 6.56 -4.26 -4.65
N VAL A 45 6.91 -3.07 -4.18
CA VAL A 45 5.97 -2.20 -3.47
C VAL A 45 4.92 -1.69 -4.47
N LEU A 46 3.64 -1.72 -4.08
CA LEU A 46 2.57 -1.10 -4.86
C LEU A 46 2.74 0.42 -4.90
N GLY A 47 3.06 1.00 -3.74
CA GLY A 47 3.30 2.42 -3.54
C GLY A 47 2.92 2.86 -2.13
N ASN A 48 3.00 4.15 -1.89
CA ASN A 48 2.46 4.82 -0.72
C ASN A 48 1.02 5.26 -1.02
N PHE A 49 0.13 4.99 -0.07
CA PHE A 49 -1.18 5.64 0.00
C PHE A 49 -1.11 6.74 1.06
N THR A 50 -1.27 7.99 0.63
CA THR A 50 -1.20 9.15 1.53
C THR A 50 -2.60 9.68 1.77
N VAL A 51 -2.94 9.89 3.06
CA VAL A 51 -4.11 10.65 3.50
C VAL A 51 -3.62 11.95 4.11
N ASP A 52 -4.03 13.06 3.54
CA ASP A 52 -3.70 14.41 4.01
C ASP A 52 -4.95 15.07 4.58
N ILE A 53 -4.86 15.57 5.82
CA ILE A 53 -5.95 16.27 6.51
C ILE A 53 -5.54 17.74 6.57
N ALA A 54 -6.29 18.60 5.89
CA ALA A 54 -5.97 20.02 5.77
C ALA A 54 -5.83 20.67 7.15
N GLY A 55 -4.73 21.40 7.33
CA GLY A 55 -4.42 22.12 8.57
C GLY A 55 -3.83 21.25 9.70
N VAL A 56 -3.62 19.95 9.49
CA VAL A 56 -2.96 19.06 10.46
C VAL A 56 -1.45 19.01 10.25
N ALA A 57 -0.99 19.00 9.00
CA ALA A 57 0.43 18.90 8.68
C ALA A 57 1.21 20.09 9.25
N GLY A 58 2.24 19.82 10.06
CA GLY A 58 3.08 20.84 10.69
C GLY A 58 2.44 21.59 11.87
N ALA A 59 1.17 21.32 12.19
CA ALA A 59 0.51 21.91 13.35
C ALA A 59 1.00 21.25 14.65
N PRO A 60 1.13 22.02 15.76
CA PRO A 60 1.36 21.44 17.07
C PRO A 60 0.26 20.44 17.43
N TYR A 61 0.65 19.32 18.05
CA TYR A 61 -0.29 18.30 18.48
C TYR A 61 0.03 17.83 19.91
N THR A 62 -1.00 17.31 20.57
CA THR A 62 -0.91 16.69 21.90
C THR A 62 -1.69 15.37 21.92
N ASP A 63 -1.56 14.62 23.02
CA ASP A 63 -2.30 13.37 23.27
C ASP A 63 -2.21 12.35 22.11
N TYR A 64 -1.05 12.28 21.46
CA TYR A 64 -0.82 11.32 20.38
C TYR A 64 -0.76 9.89 20.91
N ARG A 65 -1.57 9.02 20.32
CA ARG A 65 -1.52 7.57 20.54
C ARG A 65 -1.69 6.85 19.22
N ARG A 66 -0.88 5.81 19.01
CA ARG A 66 -1.08 4.82 17.94
C ARG A 66 -1.11 3.43 18.53
N SER A 67 -1.96 2.56 18.01
CA SER A 67 -2.08 1.17 18.45
C SER A 67 -2.52 0.26 17.33
N LEU A 68 -2.09 -0.99 17.38
CA LEU A 68 -2.66 -2.10 16.62
C LEU A 68 -3.30 -3.06 17.63
N ASP A 69 -4.61 -3.25 17.52
CA ASP A 69 -5.31 -4.27 18.30
C ASP A 69 -5.19 -5.62 17.58
N LEU A 70 -4.49 -6.58 18.18
CA LEU A 70 -4.27 -7.91 17.60
C LEU A 70 -5.52 -8.80 17.63
N THR A 71 -6.54 -8.42 18.42
CA THR A 71 -7.82 -9.15 18.47
C THR A 71 -8.71 -8.79 17.30
N THR A 72 -8.73 -7.51 16.92
CA THR A 72 -9.60 -6.99 15.85
C THR A 72 -8.86 -6.71 14.54
N GLY A 73 -7.53 -6.66 14.56
CA GLY A 73 -6.70 -6.30 13.41
C GLY A 73 -6.76 -4.81 13.04
N VAL A 74 -7.36 -3.97 13.88
CA VAL A 74 -7.57 -2.54 13.58
C VAL A 74 -6.38 -1.71 14.09
N HIS A 75 -5.74 -0.98 13.19
CA HIS A 75 -4.75 0.04 13.54
C HIS A 75 -5.44 1.38 13.73
N THR A 76 -5.22 2.04 14.88
CA THR A 76 -5.84 3.32 15.24
C THR A 76 -4.80 4.36 15.62
N THR A 77 -4.96 5.60 15.13
CA THR A 77 -4.18 6.77 15.58
C THR A 77 -5.13 7.84 16.10
N THR A 78 -4.89 8.36 17.31
CA THR A 78 -5.61 9.51 17.88
C THR A 78 -4.65 10.62 18.24
N PHE A 79 -5.06 11.87 18.06
CA PHE A 79 -4.28 13.05 18.46
C PHE A 79 -5.17 14.28 18.57
N LYS A 80 -4.72 15.31 19.28
CA LYS A 80 -5.37 16.62 19.33
C LYS A 80 -4.54 17.66 18.60
N THR A 81 -5.19 18.51 17.82
CA THR A 81 -4.58 19.71 17.24
C THR A 81 -5.62 20.82 17.11
N GLY A 82 -5.23 22.05 17.42
CA GLY A 82 -6.16 23.17 17.62
C GLY A 82 -7.27 22.80 18.61
N ASN A 83 -8.53 23.01 18.22
CA ASN A 83 -9.72 22.68 19.03
C ASN A 83 -10.34 21.33 18.65
N SER A 84 -9.62 20.46 17.95
CA SER A 84 -10.14 19.19 17.43
C SER A 84 -9.38 17.98 17.96
N SER A 85 -10.12 16.92 18.29
CA SER A 85 -9.55 15.60 18.51
C SER A 85 -9.78 14.75 17.27
N PHE A 86 -8.72 14.23 16.67
CA PHE A 86 -8.76 13.37 15.50
C PHE A 86 -8.59 11.91 15.88
N SER A 87 -9.28 11.04 15.15
CA SER A 87 -9.09 9.59 15.17
C SER A 87 -9.03 9.07 13.74
N THR A 88 -8.02 8.28 13.42
CA THR A 88 -7.92 7.54 12.17
C THR A 88 -7.87 6.06 12.46
N SER A 89 -8.53 5.25 11.65
CA SER A 89 -8.46 3.79 11.75
C SER A 89 -8.24 3.16 10.39
N VAL A 90 -7.51 2.05 10.36
CA VAL A 90 -7.31 1.25 9.16
C VAL A 90 -7.41 -0.24 9.46
N TYR A 91 -8.09 -0.97 8.60
CA TYR A 91 -8.17 -2.43 8.60
C TYR A 91 -8.36 -2.94 7.16
N CYS A 92 -8.09 -4.21 6.93
CA CYS A 92 -8.39 -4.88 5.66
C CYS A 92 -9.38 -6.01 5.92
N ASP A 93 -10.53 -5.93 5.26
CA ASP A 93 -11.61 -6.88 5.41
C ASP A 93 -11.41 -8.05 4.44
N PHE A 94 -11.28 -9.26 4.99
CA PHE A 94 -11.12 -10.46 4.18
C PHE A 94 -12.41 -10.85 3.44
N PRO A 95 -13.61 -10.86 4.05
CA PRO A 95 -14.85 -11.14 3.32
C PRO A 95 -15.10 -10.22 2.11
N ASP A 96 -14.93 -8.91 2.27
CA ASP A 96 -15.20 -7.90 1.24
C ASP A 96 -13.98 -7.63 0.34
N GLN A 97 -12.80 -8.15 0.69
CA GLN A 97 -11.53 -7.99 -0.07
C GLN A 97 -11.16 -6.52 -0.31
N VAL A 98 -11.36 -5.66 0.69
CA VAL A 98 -11.05 -4.22 0.63
C VAL A 98 -10.29 -3.79 1.87
N CYS A 99 -9.47 -2.74 1.76
CA CYS A 99 -8.95 -2.05 2.94
C CYS A 99 -9.72 -0.76 3.20
N VAL A 100 -10.03 -0.49 4.45
CA VAL A 100 -10.83 0.67 4.86
C VAL A 100 -9.99 1.60 5.70
N TYR A 101 -9.89 2.87 5.30
CA TYR A 101 -9.29 3.93 6.09
C TYR A 101 -10.36 4.96 6.48
N THR A 102 -10.57 5.15 7.78
CA THR A 102 -11.57 6.10 8.29
C THR A 102 -10.89 7.28 8.96
N VAL A 103 -11.37 8.50 8.69
CA VAL A 103 -10.98 9.72 9.42
C VAL A 103 -12.18 10.25 10.18
N ALA A 104 -12.04 10.48 11.48
CA ALA A 104 -13.04 11.13 12.33
C ALA A 104 -12.42 12.30 13.09
N ALA A 105 -13.23 13.32 13.38
CA ALA A 105 -12.85 14.42 14.25
C ALA A 105 -14.00 14.83 15.16
N THR A 106 -13.69 15.21 16.40
CA THR A 106 -14.62 15.81 17.36
C THR A 106 -14.12 17.18 17.81
N GLY A 107 -15.01 18.05 18.27
CA GLY A 107 -14.70 19.42 18.70
C GLY A 107 -14.83 20.48 17.59
N ALA A 108 -14.56 20.12 16.32
CA ALA A 108 -14.90 20.96 15.17
C ALA A 108 -16.34 20.73 14.68
N ALA A 109 -16.95 21.77 14.12
CA ALA A 109 -18.28 21.68 13.51
C ALA A 109 -18.32 20.76 12.27
N ARG A 110 -17.18 20.56 11.59
CA ARG A 110 -17.01 19.70 10.41
C ARG A 110 -15.59 19.14 10.36
N LEU A 111 -15.43 17.99 9.72
CA LEU A 111 -14.12 17.46 9.37
C LEU A 111 -13.43 18.39 8.36
N PRO A 112 -12.13 18.72 8.52
CA PRO A 112 -11.36 19.41 7.50
C PRO A 112 -11.34 18.67 6.17
N GLU A 113 -10.88 19.35 5.12
CA GLU A 113 -10.67 18.72 3.82
C GLU A 113 -9.69 17.54 3.96
N VAL A 114 -10.07 16.40 3.40
CA VAL A 114 -9.22 15.19 3.35
C VAL A 114 -8.91 14.91 1.89
N SER A 115 -7.62 14.87 1.56
CA SER A 115 -7.17 14.47 0.23
C SER A 115 -6.42 13.14 0.31
N VAL A 116 -6.58 12.31 -0.73
CA VAL A 116 -5.95 10.99 -0.81
C VAL A 116 -5.22 10.82 -2.14
N ARG A 117 -4.05 10.18 -2.10
CA ARG A 117 -3.24 9.95 -3.31
C ARG A 117 -2.43 8.66 -3.21
N PHE A 118 -2.25 8.01 -4.35
CA PHE A 118 -1.20 7.02 -4.54
C PHE A 118 0.07 7.67 -5.06
N ASP A 119 1.22 7.15 -4.64
CA ASP A 119 2.53 7.53 -5.15
C ASP A 119 3.50 6.36 -5.08
N ASN A 120 4.52 6.33 -5.92
CA ASN A 120 5.55 5.31 -5.85
C ASN A 120 6.89 5.85 -6.32
N THR A 121 7.75 6.19 -5.36
CA THR A 121 9.10 6.71 -5.61
C THR A 121 10.15 5.62 -5.73
N LEU A 122 9.77 4.34 -5.54
CA LEU A 122 10.68 3.18 -5.61
C LEU A 122 10.65 2.47 -6.98
N VAL A 123 9.93 3.04 -7.95
CA VAL A 123 9.82 2.52 -9.32
C VAL A 123 10.02 3.65 -10.34
N PRO A 124 10.46 3.35 -11.58
CA PRO A 124 10.54 4.35 -12.64
C PRO A 124 9.20 5.05 -12.86
N ALA A 125 9.22 6.38 -13.04
CA ALA A 125 8.01 7.18 -13.17
C ALA A 125 7.13 6.79 -14.38
N ASN A 126 7.72 6.18 -15.41
CA ASN A 126 7.02 5.65 -16.58
C ASN A 126 6.48 4.22 -16.40
N ALA A 127 6.78 3.56 -15.27
CA ALA A 127 6.27 2.21 -14.97
C ALA A 127 4.85 2.22 -14.39
N PHE A 128 4.30 3.40 -14.08
CA PHE A 128 2.95 3.54 -13.54
C PHE A 128 2.29 4.84 -13.98
N ARG A 129 0.96 4.87 -13.89
CA ARG A 129 0.14 6.05 -14.16
C ARG A 129 -0.89 6.21 -13.06
N ARG A 130 -1.02 7.44 -12.57
CA ARG A 130 -2.07 7.86 -11.65
C ARG A 130 -3.21 8.52 -12.42
N SER A 131 -4.43 8.31 -11.94
CA SER A 131 -5.62 8.99 -12.44
C SER A 131 -6.59 9.25 -11.30
N CYS A 132 -7.25 10.41 -11.33
CA CYS A 132 -8.32 10.74 -10.40
C CYS A 132 -9.63 10.92 -11.18
N GLY A 133 -10.76 10.71 -10.50
CA GLY A 133 -12.08 10.94 -11.07
C GLY A 133 -13.08 11.30 -9.98
N GLY A 134 -14.38 11.11 -10.27
CA GLY A 134 -15.47 11.34 -9.33
C GLY A 134 -15.39 10.43 -8.10
N GLY A 135 -14.55 10.79 -7.14
CA GLY A 135 -14.55 10.29 -5.76
C GLY A 135 -13.51 9.21 -5.56
N PHE A 136 -12.56 9.11 -6.50
CA PHE A 136 -11.55 8.09 -6.45
C PHE A 136 -10.21 8.58 -6.99
N THR A 137 -9.16 7.92 -6.52
CA THR A 137 -7.82 7.93 -7.12
C THR A 137 -7.45 6.49 -7.48
N ARG A 138 -6.74 6.30 -8.59
CA ARG A 138 -6.35 4.98 -9.10
C ARG A 138 -4.92 5.02 -9.60
N VAL A 139 -4.17 3.96 -9.33
CA VAL A 139 -2.83 3.71 -9.88
C VAL A 139 -2.83 2.42 -10.68
N ARG A 140 -2.28 2.47 -11.89
CA ARG A 140 -2.05 1.31 -12.75
C ARG A 140 -0.60 1.27 -13.18
N GLY A 141 0.00 0.09 -13.28
CA GLY A 141 1.38 -0.02 -13.71
C GLY A 141 1.83 -1.43 -14.04
N VAL A 142 3.13 -1.56 -14.26
CA VAL A 142 3.83 -2.82 -14.55
C VAL A 142 5.02 -3.00 -13.60
N THR A 143 5.32 -4.24 -13.20
CA THR A 143 6.45 -4.52 -12.30
C THR A 143 7.81 -4.39 -12.99
N GLN A 144 7.84 -4.56 -14.32
CA GLN A 144 9.00 -4.44 -15.19
C GLN A 144 8.54 -3.91 -16.55
N ILE A 145 9.23 -2.88 -17.06
CA ILE A 145 9.05 -2.40 -18.44
C ILE A 145 9.74 -3.41 -19.37
N GLY A 146 9.05 -3.82 -20.44
CA GLY A 146 9.52 -4.89 -21.30
C GLY A 146 10.69 -4.54 -22.23
N PRO A 147 11.20 -5.56 -22.97
CA PRO A 147 10.77 -6.97 -22.95
C PRO A 147 11.59 -7.89 -22.01
N PRO A 148 10.97 -8.89 -21.33
CA PRO A 148 9.52 -9.12 -21.24
C PRO A 148 8.85 -8.11 -20.30
N GLU A 149 7.60 -7.73 -20.60
CA GLU A 149 6.79 -6.92 -19.69
C GLU A 149 6.45 -7.73 -18.43
N GLY A 150 6.52 -7.08 -17.27
CA GLY A 150 6.18 -7.70 -15.99
C GLY A 150 4.68 -7.79 -15.74
N LEU A 151 4.33 -8.18 -14.51
CA LEU A 151 2.96 -8.23 -14.03
C LEU A 151 2.32 -6.84 -14.08
N LYS A 152 1.10 -6.75 -14.60
CA LYS A 152 0.25 -5.56 -14.52
C LYS A 152 -0.45 -5.51 -13.18
N TYR A 153 -0.53 -4.32 -12.60
CA TYR A 153 -1.23 -4.09 -11.33
C TYR A 153 -2.17 -2.89 -11.42
N ASP A 154 -3.15 -2.89 -10.52
CA ASP A 154 -4.21 -1.90 -10.43
C ASP A 154 -4.64 -1.74 -8.97
N ALA A 155 -4.71 -0.50 -8.49
CA ALA A 155 -5.22 -0.18 -7.16
C ALA A 155 -6.04 1.10 -7.19
N MET A 156 -7.15 1.13 -6.45
CA MET A 156 -8.13 2.21 -6.49
C MET A 156 -8.62 2.54 -5.09
N ALA A 157 -8.52 3.80 -4.69
CA ALA A 157 -9.10 4.30 -3.46
C ALA A 157 -10.35 5.11 -3.79
N ARG A 158 -11.48 4.83 -3.14
CA ARG A 158 -12.73 5.58 -3.27
C ARG A 158 -13.08 6.24 -1.94
N ALA A 159 -13.29 7.56 -1.96
CA ALA A 159 -13.81 8.30 -0.83
C ALA A 159 -15.34 8.17 -0.74
N VAL A 160 -15.82 7.80 0.43
CA VAL A 160 -17.24 7.69 0.80
C VAL A 160 -17.46 8.60 2.00
N THR A 161 -18.34 9.60 1.90
CA THR A 161 -18.68 10.45 3.05
C THR A 161 -19.95 9.93 3.72
N GLY A 162 -19.97 9.87 5.06
CA GLY A 162 -21.19 9.68 5.85
C GLY A 162 -22.12 10.89 5.75
N GLY A 163 -22.76 11.05 4.58
CA GLY A 163 -23.55 12.21 4.16
C GLY A 163 -23.34 12.50 2.68
N SER A 164 -24.41 12.83 1.95
CA SER A 164 -24.47 12.96 0.48
C SER A 164 -23.25 13.68 -0.13
N GLY A 165 -22.39 12.92 -0.81
CA GLY A 165 -21.14 13.40 -1.42
C GLY A 165 -20.99 12.93 -2.86
N SER A 166 -20.92 13.91 -3.78
CA SER A 166 -20.42 13.75 -5.15
C SER A 166 -18.97 14.22 -5.20
N ALA A 167 -18.26 13.86 -6.26
CA ALA A 167 -16.84 14.16 -6.37
C ALA A 167 -16.45 14.73 -7.73
N ALA A 168 -15.46 15.61 -7.71
CA ALA A 168 -14.96 16.36 -8.86
C ALA A 168 -13.45 16.17 -9.00
N GLY A 169 -12.99 16.06 -10.24
CA GLY A 169 -11.58 15.93 -10.63
C GLY A 169 -10.89 17.27 -10.89
N ASP A 170 -9.56 17.18 -10.95
CA ASP A 170 -8.54 18.20 -11.25
C ASP A 170 -8.31 19.33 -10.24
N HIS A 171 -8.21 18.96 -8.96
CA HIS A 171 -7.34 19.51 -7.90
C HIS A 171 -7.61 18.74 -6.59
N PRO A 172 -6.84 18.88 -5.47
CA PRO A 172 -7.14 18.19 -4.21
C PRO A 172 -8.64 18.27 -3.92
N VAL A 173 -9.19 17.13 -3.48
CA VAL A 173 -10.61 16.79 -3.51
C VAL A 173 -11.43 17.86 -2.79
N ARG A 174 -11.92 18.83 -3.55
CA ARG A 174 -12.71 19.96 -3.06
C ARG A 174 -14.18 19.61 -2.99
N ARG A 175 -14.77 19.71 -1.79
CA ARG A 175 -16.16 20.18 -1.62
C ARG A 175 -16.33 21.02 -0.35
N ARG A 176 -16.74 22.28 -0.54
CA ARG A 176 -17.44 23.10 0.46
C ARG A 176 -18.95 22.86 0.30
N ARG A 177 -19.68 22.63 1.40
CA ARG A 177 -21.04 23.19 1.61
C ARG A 177 -21.58 22.99 3.03
N HIS A 178 -22.54 23.86 3.36
CA HIS A 178 -23.19 24.07 4.65
C HIS A 178 -24.28 23.04 4.98
N ALA A 179 -24.31 22.53 6.20
CA ALA A 179 -25.53 22.17 6.97
C ALA A 179 -25.18 21.85 8.45
N HIS A 180 -26.23 21.86 9.28
CA HIS A 180 -26.28 21.90 10.74
C HIS A 180 -26.13 20.53 11.45
N HIS A 181 -25.76 20.62 12.74
CA HIS A 181 -25.82 19.64 13.83
C HIS A 181 -26.47 18.26 13.56
N LEU A 182 -25.65 17.21 13.56
CA LEU A 182 -25.71 15.98 14.37
C LEU A 182 -24.39 15.22 14.12
N GLY A 183 -23.88 14.47 15.11
CA GLY A 183 -22.55 13.84 15.08
C GLY A 183 -22.22 13.15 13.74
N ALA A 184 -21.26 13.70 13.00
CA ALA A 184 -20.91 13.23 11.67
C ALA A 184 -19.99 12.01 11.75
N ARG A 185 -20.45 10.86 11.23
CA ARG A 185 -19.56 9.77 10.85
C ARG A 185 -18.71 10.25 9.67
N GLY A 186 -17.40 10.19 9.84
CA GLY A 186 -16.44 10.74 8.88
C GLY A 186 -16.34 9.92 7.58
N PRO A 187 -15.53 10.39 6.61
CA PRO A 187 -15.33 9.70 5.36
C PRO A 187 -14.61 8.36 5.57
N GLU A 188 -15.13 7.35 4.89
CA GLU A 188 -14.59 6.02 4.73
C GLU A 188 -13.89 5.98 3.37
N VAL A 189 -12.62 5.61 3.32
CA VAL A 189 -11.92 5.36 2.06
C VAL A 189 -11.80 3.86 1.88
N ARG A 190 -12.42 3.34 0.81
CA ARG A 190 -12.30 1.94 0.41
C ARG A 190 -11.17 1.81 -0.62
N LEU A 191 -10.20 0.96 -0.31
CA LEU A 191 -9.04 0.60 -1.12
C LEU A 191 -9.24 -0.78 -1.76
#